data_AF-A0A7H8R4E2-F1
#
_entry.id   AF-A0A7H8R4E2-F1
#
_cell.length_a   1.000
_cell.length_b   1.000
_cell.length_c   1.000
_cell.angle_alpha   90.00
_cell.angle_beta   90.00
_cell.angle_gamma   90.00
#
_symmetry.space_group_name_H-M   'P 1'
#
loop_
_entity.id
_entity.type
_entity.pdbx_description
1 polymer ?
#
loop_
_entity_poly.entity_id
_entity_poly.type
_entity_poly.pdbx_seq_one_letter_code
_entity_poly.pdbx_strand_id
1 'polypeptide(L)'
;MGLFWVFVITEVALDKARLYPLAYAVRGWNKAFTPGSKEEIDWIKNYESQEKLCHGYYQEQIYLLETLSALEKSRSLAQDDGSSSYEDLGYDDLKAQLEKIAKCLFSERQKLGGLLSSKPRGAYIREFDAHRRRRDYLLKKHEKECRVRGGCCDRDCGCCSRRIEVPATMVLSKEFGKKSHCSVDCGCCIRSRGFRSREAGKD
;
A
#
# COMPACT_ATOMS: atom_id res chain seq x y z
N MET A 1 26.81 25.01 -16.87
CA MET A 1 26.21 23.77 -17.43
C MET A 1 26.94 22.48 -17.00
N GLY A 2 28.28 22.45 -16.89
CA GLY A 2 29.02 21.19 -16.59
C GLY A 2 28.97 20.67 -15.14
N LEU A 3 29.05 21.54 -14.13
CA LEU A 3 29.12 21.12 -12.72
C LEU A 3 27.85 20.39 -12.24
N PHE A 4 26.67 20.80 -12.70
CA PHE A 4 25.40 20.17 -12.33
C PHE A 4 25.33 18.70 -12.76
N TRP A 5 25.78 18.40 -13.98
CA TRP A 5 25.83 17.03 -14.50
C TRP A 5 26.81 16.15 -13.72
N VAL A 6 27.94 16.72 -13.26
CA VAL A 6 28.90 16.00 -12.41
C VAL A 6 28.23 15.56 -11.11
N PHE A 7 27.53 16.46 -10.41
CA PHE A 7 26.84 16.08 -9.17
C PHE A 7 25.76 15.01 -9.37
N VAL A 8 25.00 15.07 -10.47
CA VAL A 8 24.00 14.03 -10.78
C VAL A 8 24.65 12.69 -11.11
N ILE A 9 25.73 12.67 -11.89
CA ILE A 9 26.47 11.43 -12.22
C ILE A 9 27.06 10.83 -10.95
N THR A 10 27.71 11.65 -10.12
CA THR A 10 28.29 11.21 -8.84
C THR A 10 27.21 10.66 -7.91
N GLU A 11 26.07 11.34 -7.78
CA GLU A 11 24.91 10.86 -6.99
C GLU A 11 24.46 9.46 -7.43
N VAL A 12 24.24 9.27 -8.74
CA VAL A 12 23.77 8.00 -9.30
C VAL A 12 24.82 6.88 -9.13
N ALA A 13 26.10 7.20 -9.30
CA ALA A 13 27.18 6.25 -9.11
C ALA A 13 27.26 5.78 -7.64
N LEU A 14 27.17 6.71 -6.68
CA LEU A 14 27.17 6.40 -5.25
C LEU A 14 25.95 5.57 -4.85
N ASP A 15 24.76 5.88 -5.37
CA ASP A 15 23.53 5.08 -5.16
C ASP A 15 23.69 3.64 -5.68
N LYS A 16 24.30 3.47 -6.87
CA LYS A 16 24.60 2.14 -7.45
C LYS A 16 25.64 1.37 -6.62
N ALA A 17 26.64 2.07 -6.08
CA ALA A 17 27.65 1.51 -5.20
C ALA A 17 27.15 1.27 -3.76
N ARG A 18 25.86 1.56 -3.47
CA ARG A 18 25.24 1.47 -2.12
C ARG A 18 25.90 2.38 -1.08
N LEU A 19 26.61 3.42 -1.50
CA LEU A 19 27.20 4.45 -0.65
C LEU A 19 26.16 5.53 -0.31
N TYR A 20 25.06 5.12 0.32
CA TYR A 20 23.88 5.96 0.53
C TYR A 20 24.13 7.26 1.32
N PRO A 21 24.97 7.31 2.37
CA PRO A 21 25.23 8.55 3.09
C PRO A 21 25.86 9.63 2.18
N LEU A 22 26.82 9.23 1.34
CA LEU A 22 27.46 10.13 0.38
C LEU A 22 26.49 10.54 -0.73
N ALA A 23 25.73 9.59 -1.27
CA ALA A 23 24.69 9.88 -2.26
C ALA A 23 23.64 10.87 -1.71
N TYR A 24 23.25 10.71 -0.44
CA TYR A 24 22.33 11.62 0.24
C TYR A 24 22.90 13.03 0.40
N ALA A 25 24.17 13.15 0.80
CA ALA A 25 24.83 14.45 0.90
C ALA A 25 24.90 15.16 -0.46
N VAL A 26 25.35 14.47 -1.51
CA VAL A 26 25.40 15.01 -2.89
C VAL A 26 24.01 15.41 -3.38
N ARG A 27 22.98 14.60 -3.09
CA ARG A 27 21.59 14.94 -3.41
C ARG A 27 21.08 16.16 -2.65
N GLY A 28 21.53 16.38 -1.42
CA GLY A 28 21.25 17.59 -0.64
C GLY A 28 21.75 18.85 -1.34
N TRP A 29 23.00 18.82 -1.83
CA TRP A 29 23.57 19.90 -2.66
C TRP A 29 22.80 20.08 -3.97
N ASN A 30 22.45 18.98 -4.67
CA ASN A 30 21.61 19.06 -5.87
C ASN A 30 20.26 19.74 -5.59
N LYS A 31 19.59 19.44 -4.48
CA LYS A 31 18.34 20.10 -4.09
C LYS A 31 18.51 21.58 -3.70
N ALA A 32 19.65 21.95 -3.15
CA ALA A 32 19.95 23.36 -2.83
C ALA A 32 20.14 24.22 -4.09
N PHE A 33 20.70 23.63 -5.16
CA PHE A 33 20.93 24.32 -6.44
C PHE A 33 19.84 24.08 -7.49
N THR A 34 18.90 23.17 -7.22
CA THR A 34 17.71 22.93 -8.06
C THR A 34 16.49 22.99 -7.14
N PRO A 35 15.79 24.13 -7.06
CA PRO A 35 14.57 24.20 -6.28
C PRO A 35 13.63 23.11 -6.79
N GLY A 36 13.07 22.32 -5.86
CA GLY A 36 12.13 21.27 -6.22
C GLY A 36 10.99 21.91 -6.98
N SER A 37 10.73 21.42 -8.20
CA SER A 37 9.57 21.97 -8.91
C SER A 37 8.33 21.59 -8.10
N LYS A 38 7.37 22.52 -7.99
CA LYS A 38 6.05 22.25 -7.40
C LYS A 38 5.45 20.96 -7.98
N GLU A 39 5.69 20.73 -9.27
CA GLU A 39 5.36 19.52 -10.00
C GLU A 39 5.97 18.23 -9.40
N GLU A 40 7.26 18.20 -9.05
CA GLU A 40 7.87 17.01 -8.41
C GLU A 40 7.19 16.68 -7.07
N ILE A 41 6.96 17.70 -6.24
CA ILE A 41 6.38 17.51 -4.91
C ILE A 41 4.92 17.08 -5.02
N ASP A 42 4.14 17.73 -5.87
CA ASP A 42 2.74 17.39 -6.10
C ASP A 42 2.61 15.99 -6.70
N TRP A 43 3.49 15.62 -7.63
CA TRP A 43 3.53 14.25 -8.16
C TRP A 43 3.81 13.22 -7.08
N ILE A 44 4.83 13.44 -6.22
CA ILE A 44 5.16 12.51 -5.13
C ILE A 44 3.97 12.32 -4.20
N LYS A 45 3.31 13.41 -3.79
CA LYS A 45 2.12 13.36 -2.93
C LYS A 45 0.98 12.58 -3.59
N ASN A 46 0.69 12.86 -4.85
CA ASN A 46 -0.36 12.20 -5.61
C ASN A 46 -0.07 10.71 -5.77
N TYR A 47 1.18 10.35 -6.09
CA TYR A 47 1.60 8.96 -6.21
C TYR A 47 1.48 8.20 -4.89
N GLU A 48 2.00 8.75 -3.78
CA GLU A 48 1.91 8.10 -2.46
C GLU A 48 0.46 7.96 -1.99
N SER A 49 -0.39 8.96 -2.26
CA SER A 49 -1.82 8.91 -1.95
C SER A 49 -2.51 7.79 -2.76
N GLN A 50 -2.27 7.76 -4.07
CA GLN A 50 -2.85 6.77 -4.97
C GLN A 50 -2.39 5.34 -4.63
N GLU A 51 -1.10 5.17 -4.29
CA GLU A 51 -0.57 3.88 -3.84
C GLU A 51 -1.23 3.42 -2.52
N LYS A 52 -1.37 4.33 -1.54
CA LYS A 52 -2.06 4.04 -0.28
C LYS A 52 -3.51 3.62 -0.50
N LEU A 53 -4.21 4.26 -1.44
CA LEU A 53 -5.59 3.88 -1.81
C LEU A 53 -5.65 2.47 -2.39
N CYS A 54 -4.81 2.16 -3.38
CA CYS A 54 -4.69 0.81 -3.94
C CYS A 54 -4.38 -0.22 -2.84
N HIS A 55 -3.46 0.11 -1.92
CA HIS A 55 -3.10 -0.76 -0.81
C HIS A 55 -4.27 -1.04 0.14
N GLY A 56 -5.08 -0.02 0.44
CA GLY A 56 -6.31 -0.19 1.21
C GLY A 56 -7.29 -1.14 0.53
N TYR A 57 -7.57 -0.95 -0.77
CA TYR A 57 -8.46 -1.82 -1.52
C TYR A 57 -7.99 -3.28 -1.57
N TYR A 58 -6.68 -3.49 -1.74
CA TYR A 58 -6.13 -4.84 -1.70
C TYR A 58 -6.32 -5.52 -0.34
N GLN A 59 -6.15 -4.80 0.76
CA GLN A 59 -6.32 -5.37 2.10
C GLN A 59 -7.79 -5.62 2.45
N GLU A 60 -8.69 -4.75 1.99
CA GLU A 60 -10.11 -4.97 2.12
C GLU A 60 -10.57 -6.18 1.30
N GLN A 61 -10.07 -6.32 0.08
CA GLN A 61 -10.33 -7.51 -0.76
C GLN A 61 -9.86 -8.80 -0.07
N ILE A 62 -8.67 -8.80 0.54
CA ILE A 62 -8.16 -9.93 1.32
C ILE A 62 -9.11 -10.24 2.48
N TYR A 63 -9.53 -9.23 3.25
CA TYR A 63 -10.47 -9.40 4.35
C TYR A 63 -11.81 -10.02 3.89
N LEU A 64 -12.38 -9.55 2.79
CA LEU A 64 -13.63 -10.10 2.26
C LEU A 64 -13.47 -11.54 1.79
N LEU A 65 -12.37 -11.87 1.11
CA LEU A 65 -12.07 -13.23 0.67
C LEU A 65 -11.85 -14.18 1.86
N GLU A 66 -11.15 -13.74 2.91
CA GLU A 66 -11.01 -14.48 4.16
C GLU A 66 -12.39 -14.73 4.80
N THR A 67 -13.25 -13.71 4.81
CA THR A 67 -14.60 -13.79 5.40
C THR A 67 -15.48 -14.76 4.63
N LEU A 68 -15.48 -14.70 3.29
CA LEU A 68 -16.21 -15.65 2.45
C LEU A 68 -15.70 -17.08 2.63
N SER A 69 -14.38 -17.28 2.66
CA SER A 69 -13.82 -18.62 2.90
C SER A 69 -14.20 -19.18 4.27
N ALA A 70 -14.25 -18.32 5.30
CA ALA A 70 -14.72 -18.72 6.62
C ALA A 70 -16.20 -19.11 6.63
N LEU A 71 -17.06 -18.34 5.92
CA LEU A 71 -18.48 -18.65 5.75
C LEU A 71 -18.72 -19.92 4.94
N GLU A 72 -17.96 -20.15 3.88
CA GLU A 72 -18.06 -21.39 3.08
C GLU A 72 -17.68 -22.61 3.92
N LYS A 73 -16.65 -22.45 4.77
CA LYS A 73 -16.24 -23.50 5.71
C LYS A 73 -17.30 -23.74 6.78
N SER A 74 -17.89 -22.69 7.38
CA SER A 74 -18.98 -22.87 8.35
C SER A 74 -20.19 -23.55 7.71
N ARG A 75 -20.57 -23.14 6.50
CA ARG A 75 -21.65 -23.75 5.73
C ARG A 75 -21.39 -25.23 5.44
N SER A 76 -20.16 -25.59 5.03
CA SER A 76 -19.82 -27.00 4.78
C SER A 76 -19.93 -27.87 6.04
N LEU A 77 -19.74 -27.27 7.24
CA LEU A 77 -19.89 -27.96 8.52
C LEU A 77 -21.36 -28.00 8.99
N ALA A 78 -22.16 -26.98 8.68
CA ALA A 78 -23.58 -26.90 9.03
C ALA A 78 -24.50 -27.70 8.08
N GLN A 79 -24.08 -27.95 6.84
CA GLN A 79 -24.83 -28.86 5.95
C GLN A 79 -24.88 -30.31 6.48
N ASP A 80 -24.01 -30.68 7.41
CA ASP A 80 -24.08 -31.95 8.15
C ASP A 80 -25.08 -31.92 9.32
N ASP A 81 -25.65 -30.76 9.71
CA ASP A 81 -26.55 -30.61 10.87
C ASP A 81 -27.98 -30.11 10.55
N GLY A 82 -28.27 -29.75 9.30
CA GLY A 82 -29.64 -29.56 8.80
C GLY A 82 -30.32 -28.21 9.07
N SER A 83 -29.57 -27.14 9.39
CA SER A 83 -30.12 -25.79 9.57
C SER A 83 -29.60 -24.80 8.51
N SER A 84 -30.42 -24.40 7.53
CA SER A 84 -29.97 -23.54 6.42
C SER A 84 -31.03 -22.56 5.92
N SER A 85 -31.09 -21.36 6.52
CA SER A 85 -31.90 -20.25 5.96
C SER A 85 -31.37 -18.84 6.24
N TYR A 86 -30.56 -18.62 7.29
CA TYR A 86 -30.16 -17.25 7.70
C TYR A 86 -28.82 -16.75 7.12
N GLU A 87 -27.99 -17.62 6.55
CA GLU A 87 -26.61 -17.26 6.11
C GLU A 87 -26.52 -16.71 4.68
N ASP A 88 -27.55 -16.90 3.85
CA ASP A 88 -27.51 -16.59 2.40
C ASP A 88 -27.42 -15.09 2.10
N LEU A 89 -28.10 -14.25 2.90
CA LEU A 89 -28.11 -12.79 2.72
C LEU A 89 -26.74 -12.13 2.92
N GLY A 90 -25.90 -12.68 3.81
CA GLY A 90 -24.55 -12.15 4.05
C GLY A 90 -23.56 -12.54 2.96
N TYR A 91 -23.76 -13.69 2.33
CA TYR A 91 -22.85 -14.22 1.31
C TYR A 91 -22.94 -13.44 -0.02
N ASP A 92 -24.16 -13.17 -0.48
CA ASP A 92 -24.39 -12.40 -1.71
C ASP A 92 -23.95 -10.93 -1.56
N ASP A 93 -24.17 -10.31 -0.40
CA ASP A 93 -23.67 -8.96 -0.10
C ASP A 93 -22.13 -8.91 -0.14
N LEU A 94 -21.44 -9.88 0.47
CA LEU A 94 -19.99 -9.97 0.42
C LEU A 94 -19.45 -10.15 -1.00
N LYS A 95 -20.12 -10.96 -1.84
CA LYS A 95 -19.77 -11.10 -3.25
C LYS A 95 -19.95 -9.80 -4.03
N ALA A 96 -21.07 -9.12 -3.84
CA ALA A 96 -21.33 -7.82 -4.48
C ALA A 96 -20.27 -6.78 -4.07
N GLN A 97 -19.87 -6.76 -2.80
CA GLN A 97 -18.80 -5.89 -2.32
C GLN A 97 -17.43 -6.24 -2.91
N LEU A 98 -17.10 -7.53 -3.06
CA LEU A 98 -15.88 -7.94 -3.74
C LEU A 98 -15.84 -7.47 -5.19
N GLU A 99 -16.95 -7.61 -5.92
CA GLU A 99 -17.03 -7.15 -7.30
C GLU A 99 -16.84 -5.62 -7.38
N LYS A 100 -17.46 -4.89 -6.45
CA LYS A 100 -17.28 -3.44 -6.33
C LYS A 100 -15.82 -3.06 -6.06
N ILE A 101 -15.18 -3.72 -5.10
CA ILE A 101 -13.76 -3.47 -4.79
C ILE A 101 -12.88 -3.80 -6.00
N ALA A 102 -13.13 -4.88 -6.71
CA ALA A 102 -12.37 -5.24 -7.91
C ALA A 102 -12.46 -4.15 -8.98
N LYS A 103 -13.65 -3.60 -9.24
CA LYS A 103 -13.87 -2.47 -10.17
C LYS A 103 -13.14 -1.22 -9.70
N CYS A 104 -13.26 -0.85 -8.43
CA CYS A 104 -12.57 0.30 -7.86
C CYS A 104 -11.05 0.16 -7.96
N LEU A 105 -10.51 -0.99 -7.52
CA LEU A 105 -9.09 -1.30 -7.57
C LEU A 105 -8.55 -1.25 -9.01
N PHE A 106 -9.29 -1.77 -9.99
CA PHE A 106 -8.90 -1.67 -11.39
C PHE A 106 -8.76 -0.19 -11.81
N SER A 107 -9.78 0.64 -11.54
CA SER A 107 -9.76 2.08 -11.86
C SER A 107 -8.59 2.80 -11.17
N GLU A 108 -8.40 2.56 -9.87
CA GLU A 108 -7.32 3.18 -9.10
C GLU A 108 -5.92 2.74 -9.58
N ARG A 109 -5.79 1.50 -10.07
CA ARG A 109 -4.54 1.03 -10.69
C ARG A 109 -4.28 1.70 -12.03
N GLN A 110 -5.31 1.99 -12.84
CA GLN A 110 -5.13 2.76 -14.08
C GLN A 110 -4.61 4.17 -13.78
N LYS A 111 -5.15 4.84 -12.75
CA LYS A 111 -4.64 6.15 -12.30
C LYS A 111 -3.19 6.08 -11.85
N LEU A 112 -2.83 5.05 -11.08
CA LEU A 112 -1.44 4.83 -10.66
C LEU A 112 -0.51 4.59 -11.86
N GLY A 113 -0.98 3.83 -12.86
CA GLY A 113 -0.27 3.65 -14.13
C GLY A 113 -0.09 4.97 -14.88
N GLY A 114 -1.12 5.81 -14.94
CA GLY A 114 -1.04 7.16 -15.51
C GLY A 114 0.00 8.04 -14.81
N LEU A 115 0.02 8.03 -13.47
CA LEU A 115 1.03 8.75 -12.68
C LEU A 115 2.45 8.23 -12.94
N LEU A 116 2.63 6.92 -13.09
CA LEU A 116 3.94 6.36 -13.47
C LEU A 116 4.39 6.85 -14.85
N SER A 117 3.47 6.90 -15.82
CA SER A 117 3.76 7.37 -17.17
C SER A 117 4.09 8.87 -17.23
N SER A 118 3.48 9.69 -16.36
CA SER A 118 3.72 11.13 -16.26
C SER A 118 4.76 11.52 -15.21
N LYS A 119 5.57 10.57 -14.75
CA LYS A 119 6.56 10.80 -13.69
C LYS A 119 7.58 11.88 -14.09
N PRO A 120 7.66 13.00 -13.36
CA PRO A 120 8.62 14.06 -13.65
C PRO A 120 10.05 13.59 -13.36
N ARG A 121 11.03 14.35 -13.83
CA ARG A 121 12.45 14.12 -13.53
C ARG A 121 12.94 15.22 -12.61
N GLY A 122 13.80 14.85 -11.66
CA GLY A 122 14.47 15.84 -10.82
C GLY A 122 15.06 15.21 -9.55
N ALA A 123 15.63 16.07 -8.70
CA ALA A 123 16.34 15.63 -7.50
C ALA A 123 15.40 15.01 -6.46
N TYR A 124 14.18 15.51 -6.34
CA TYR A 124 13.18 14.98 -5.40
C TYR A 124 12.65 13.63 -5.88
N ILE A 125 12.47 13.45 -7.18
CA ILE A 125 12.07 12.17 -7.76
C ILE A 125 13.15 11.11 -7.59
N ARG A 126 14.43 11.46 -7.77
CA ARG A 126 15.55 10.54 -7.49
C ARG A 126 15.62 10.16 -6.03
N GLU A 127 15.40 11.12 -5.12
CA GLU A 127 15.29 10.84 -3.69
C GLU A 127 14.16 9.87 -3.38
N PHE A 128 12.97 10.13 -3.93
CA PHE A 128 11.80 9.27 -3.81
C PHE A 128 12.13 7.84 -4.28
N ASP A 129 12.75 7.67 -5.43
CA ASP A 129 13.15 6.36 -5.94
C ASP A 129 14.22 5.68 -5.07
N ALA A 130 15.20 6.44 -4.56
CA ALA A 130 16.23 5.93 -3.67
C ALA A 130 15.62 5.40 -2.36
N HIS A 131 14.69 6.16 -1.78
CA HIS A 131 13.94 5.73 -0.59
C HIS A 131 13.17 4.45 -0.82
N ARG A 132 12.54 4.29 -1.99
CA ARG A 132 11.77 3.09 -2.33
C ARG A 132 12.62 1.86 -2.59
N ARG A 133 13.88 2.03 -3.03
CA ARG A 133 14.85 0.93 -3.08
C ARG A 133 15.27 0.44 -1.69
N ARG A 134 15.14 1.27 -0.65
CA ARG A 134 15.48 0.94 0.73
C ARG A 134 14.25 0.46 1.49
N ARG A 135 14.04 -0.87 1.50
CA ARG A 135 12.90 -1.49 2.20
C ARG A 135 12.76 -1.00 3.65
N ASP A 136 13.84 -0.93 4.41
CA ASP A 136 13.80 -0.56 5.83
C ASP A 136 13.31 0.87 6.05
N TYR A 137 13.58 1.78 5.11
CA TYR A 137 13.09 3.15 5.17
C TYR A 137 11.56 3.19 5.02
N LEU A 138 11.02 2.49 4.03
CA LEU A 138 9.57 2.41 3.82
C LEU A 138 8.87 1.74 4.99
N LEU A 139 9.43 0.62 5.50
CA LEU A 139 8.88 -0.05 6.68
C LEU A 139 8.79 0.91 7.87
N LYS A 140 9.90 1.56 8.24
CA LYS A 140 9.90 2.54 9.35
C LYS A 140 8.92 3.69 9.14
N LYS A 141 8.82 4.23 7.91
CA LYS A 141 7.85 5.28 7.57
C LYS A 141 6.42 4.80 7.83
N HIS A 142 6.06 3.62 7.33
CA HIS A 142 4.71 3.09 7.47
C HIS A 142 4.40 2.57 8.88
N GLU A 143 5.39 2.11 9.65
CA GLU A 143 5.22 1.77 11.06
C GLU A 143 4.73 2.96 11.88
N LYS A 144 5.38 4.12 11.71
CA LYS A 144 4.98 5.36 12.38
C LYS A 144 3.57 5.78 11.97
N GLU A 145 3.26 5.72 10.66
CA GLU A 145 1.90 6.02 10.16
C GLU A 145 0.85 5.06 10.74
N CYS A 146 1.18 3.76 10.84
CA CYS A 146 0.30 2.74 11.39
C CYS A 146 0.01 3.00 12.88
N ARG A 147 1.05 3.31 13.68
CA ARG A 147 0.91 3.58 15.11
C ARG A 147 0.05 4.81 15.39
N VAL A 148 0.30 5.92 14.70
CA VAL A 148 -0.45 7.19 14.89
C VAL A 148 -1.95 7.02 14.60
N ARG A 149 -2.31 6.07 13.73
CA ARG A 149 -3.71 5.77 13.38
C ARG A 149 -4.37 4.73 14.31
N GLY A 150 -3.69 4.27 15.35
CA GLY A 150 -4.16 3.17 16.21
C GLY A 150 -4.21 1.82 15.47
N GLY A 151 -3.31 1.59 14.51
CA GLY A 151 -3.25 0.37 13.70
C GLY A 151 -2.57 -0.83 14.40
N CYS A 152 -2.25 -1.89 13.65
CA CYS A 152 -1.61 -3.10 14.20
C CYS A 152 -0.31 -2.80 14.98
N CYS A 153 0.48 -1.80 14.56
CA CYS A 153 1.75 -1.42 15.20
C CYS A 153 1.60 -0.67 16.52
N ASP A 154 0.37 -0.26 16.88
CA ASP A 154 0.04 0.31 18.19
C ASP A 154 -0.40 -0.78 19.18
N ARG A 155 -1.01 -1.86 18.65
CA ARG A 155 -1.54 -2.98 19.44
C ARG A 155 -0.59 -4.18 19.57
N ASP A 156 0.57 -4.11 18.93
CA ASP A 156 1.59 -5.17 18.90
C ASP A 156 1.07 -6.57 18.51
N CYS A 157 0.04 -6.66 17.65
CA CYS A 157 -0.54 -7.94 17.23
C CYS A 157 0.34 -8.76 16.26
N GLY A 158 1.54 -8.27 15.93
CA GLY A 158 2.51 -8.93 15.04
C GLY A 158 2.08 -9.08 13.57
N CYS A 159 0.97 -8.45 13.16
CA CYS A 159 0.43 -8.58 11.80
C CYS A 159 1.39 -7.99 10.74
N CYS A 160 2.02 -6.84 11.04
CA CYS A 160 2.87 -6.12 10.08
C CYS A 160 4.26 -6.76 9.85
N SER A 161 4.72 -7.60 10.78
CA SER A 161 6.02 -8.31 10.66
C SER A 161 5.91 -9.57 9.82
N ARG A 162 4.68 -10.07 9.61
CA ARG A 162 4.37 -11.25 8.81
C ARG A 162 4.23 -10.88 7.34
N ARG A 163 4.43 -11.87 6.49
CA ARG A 163 4.11 -11.74 5.06
C ARG A 163 2.58 -11.68 4.96
N ILE A 164 2.06 -10.76 4.13
CA ILE A 164 0.65 -10.77 3.80
C ILE A 164 0.40 -12.02 2.95
N GLU A 165 -0.38 -12.94 3.48
CA GLU A 165 -0.91 -14.06 2.73
C GLU A 165 -2.03 -13.56 1.83
N VAL A 166 -1.97 -13.97 0.58
CA VAL A 166 -2.85 -13.48 -0.47
C VAL A 166 -3.61 -14.69 -0.99
N PRO A 167 -4.95 -14.65 -1.01
CA PRO A 167 -5.74 -15.73 -1.60
C PRO A 167 -5.27 -16.05 -3.03
N ALA A 168 -5.18 -17.33 -3.37
CA ALA A 168 -4.67 -17.77 -4.68
C ALA A 168 -5.48 -17.22 -5.87
N THR A 169 -6.73 -16.84 -5.63
CA THR A 169 -7.64 -16.22 -6.60
C THR A 169 -7.31 -14.78 -6.94
N MET A 170 -6.37 -14.15 -6.22
CA MET A 170 -6.06 -12.73 -6.35
C MET A 170 -4.76 -12.51 -7.12
N VAL A 171 -4.86 -11.83 -8.27
CA VAL A 171 -3.69 -11.46 -9.09
C VAL A 171 -3.09 -10.15 -8.57
N LEU A 172 -2.08 -10.27 -7.72
CA LEU A 172 -1.32 -9.15 -7.19
C LEU A 172 -0.03 -8.89 -7.96
N SER A 173 0.43 -7.63 -7.91
CA SER A 173 1.81 -7.35 -8.29
C SER A 173 2.75 -8.09 -7.33
N LYS A 174 3.92 -8.51 -7.84
CA LYS A 174 4.98 -9.16 -7.03
C LYS A 174 5.41 -8.33 -5.81
N GLU A 175 5.10 -7.02 -5.81
CA GLU A 175 5.44 -6.09 -4.74
C GLU A 175 4.49 -6.18 -3.53
N PHE A 176 3.23 -6.58 -3.70
CA PHE A 176 2.25 -6.61 -2.60
C PHE A 176 2.48 -7.77 -1.63
N GLY A 177 3.01 -8.90 -2.13
CA GLY A 177 3.34 -10.08 -1.32
C GLY A 177 4.64 -9.96 -0.51
N LYS A 178 5.13 -8.75 -0.24
CA LYS A 178 6.31 -8.49 0.60
C LYS A 178 5.85 -8.06 2.01
N LYS A 179 6.76 -8.11 2.99
CA LYS A 179 6.53 -7.49 4.30
C LYS A 179 6.13 -6.03 4.08
N SER A 180 4.90 -5.68 4.45
CA SER A 180 4.36 -4.34 4.33
C SER A 180 3.47 -4.05 5.53
N HIS A 181 3.42 -2.79 5.94
CA HIS A 181 2.53 -2.39 7.03
C HIS A 181 1.08 -2.42 6.59
N CYS A 182 0.20 -2.57 7.57
CA CYS A 182 -1.22 -2.59 7.31
C CYS A 182 -1.78 -1.17 7.12
N SER A 183 -2.72 -1.04 6.20
CA SER A 183 -3.66 0.08 6.14
C SER A 183 -4.75 -0.10 7.20
N VAL A 184 -5.64 0.89 7.32
CA VAL A 184 -6.83 0.80 8.19
C VAL A 184 -7.86 -0.22 7.69
N ASP A 185 -7.75 -0.65 6.43
CA ASP A 185 -8.63 -1.64 5.78
C ASP A 185 -8.12 -3.08 6.00
N CYS A 186 -7.13 -3.27 6.86
CA CYS A 186 -6.62 -4.59 7.18
C CYS A 186 -7.60 -5.42 8.01
N GLY A 187 -7.70 -6.73 7.77
CA GLY A 187 -8.64 -7.58 8.51
C GLY A 187 -8.46 -7.53 10.03
N CYS A 188 -7.21 -7.47 10.53
CA CYS A 188 -6.95 -7.30 11.97
C CYS A 188 -7.44 -5.94 12.50
N CYS A 189 -7.33 -4.89 11.69
CA CYS A 189 -7.75 -3.53 12.00
C CYS A 189 -9.28 -3.47 12.04
N ILE A 190 -9.94 -4.02 11.03
CA ILE A 190 -11.40 -4.11 10.91
C ILE A 190 -11.96 -4.91 12.10
N ARG A 191 -11.43 -6.11 12.38
CA ARG A 191 -11.89 -6.94 13.50
C ARG A 191 -11.69 -6.28 14.86
N SER A 192 -10.57 -5.58 15.05
CA SER A 192 -10.31 -4.84 16.30
C SER A 192 -11.20 -3.60 16.45
N ARG A 193 -11.54 -2.93 15.35
CA ARG A 193 -12.32 -1.69 15.36
C ARG A 193 -13.84 -1.97 15.33
N GLY A 194 -14.25 -3.12 14.81
CA GLY A 194 -15.66 -3.51 14.66
C GLY A 194 -16.36 -2.99 13.42
N PHE A 195 -15.70 -2.18 12.58
CA PHE A 195 -16.28 -1.62 11.34
C PHE A 195 -15.22 -1.31 10.28
N ARG A 196 -15.64 -1.19 9.01
CA ARG A 196 -14.75 -0.86 7.88
C ARG A 196 -14.62 0.64 7.69
N SER A 197 -13.45 1.09 7.24
CA SER A 197 -13.13 2.53 7.14
C SER A 197 -14.03 3.25 6.13
N ARG A 198 -14.45 2.52 5.10
CA ARG A 198 -15.31 3.03 4.02
C ARG A 198 -16.80 3.03 4.36
N GLU A 199 -17.18 2.48 5.52
CA GLU A 199 -18.54 2.55 6.06
C GLU A 199 -18.73 3.83 6.89
N ALA A 200 -17.70 4.26 7.61
CA ALA A 200 -17.72 5.42 8.51
C ALA A 200 -17.81 6.80 7.82
N GLY A 201 -18.08 6.85 6.51
CA GLY A 201 -18.20 8.10 5.73
C GLY A 201 -19.52 8.20 4.95
N LYS A 202 -20.53 7.43 5.36
CA LYS A 202 -21.87 7.40 4.74
C LYS A 202 -22.98 7.93 5.66
N ASP A 203 -22.62 8.71 6.68
CA ASP A 203 -23.57 9.44 7.52
C ASP A 203 -23.80 10.85 6.97
#